data_AF-A0AAU7CII7-F1
#
_entry.id   AF-A0AAU7CII7-F1
#
_cell.length_a   1.000
_cell.length_b   1.000
_cell.length_c   1.000
_cell.angle_alpha   90.00
_cell.angle_beta   90.00
_cell.angle_gamma   90.00
#
_symmetry.space_group_name_H-M   'P 1'
#
loop_
_entity.id
_entity.type
_entity.pdbx_description
1 polymer ?
#
loop_
_entity_poly.entity_id
_entity_poly.type
_entity_poly.pdbx_seq_one_letter_code
_entity_poly.pdbx_strand_id
1 'polypeptide(L)'
;MGSPPERPTGNAVIRAQAGPSEIVITTTERLAGAIHSVTWNGKEFIDSFDHGRQLQSAANFDCAERFFPEVFNPTEAGSNVDGAGKTSSSRLLRLDVDGPELRTTTQMAFWLAPGGNSGGHPAKNDRILSDHLVSKRVRLGHGGNPHVIEYEVTFVIPEGERHNYAQFEAVTGYMPPEFSRFLKYDEPTQTLRPLDDGPGEQASPVVITTPSGSHAMGVYSPEPSPGYGRFRFEAEKVNKWNCVFRVRDPKGVKPGAYRYRTFVVVGTLEDVRTSLGSLRQDFQKP
;
A
#
# COMPACT_ATOMS: atom_id res chain seq x y z
N MET A 1 -26.54 -23.82 19.41
CA MET A 1 -26.00 -22.56 18.87
C MET A 1 -24.49 -22.63 19.03
N GLY A 2 -23.74 -22.76 17.94
CA GLY A 2 -22.28 -22.74 18.01
C GLY A 2 -21.81 -21.36 18.44
N SER A 3 -20.76 -21.29 19.24
CA SER A 3 -20.09 -20.02 19.55
C SER A 3 -19.81 -19.27 18.26
N PRO A 4 -20.01 -17.93 18.21
CA PRO A 4 -19.60 -17.15 17.05
C PRO A 4 -18.12 -17.44 16.77
N PRO A 5 -17.72 -17.56 15.49
CA PRO A 5 -16.33 -17.78 15.15
C PRO A 5 -15.47 -16.70 15.79
N GLU A 6 -14.39 -17.13 16.44
CA GLU A 6 -13.46 -16.22 17.12
C GLU A 6 -12.89 -15.24 16.08
N ARG A 7 -12.84 -13.95 16.43
CA ARG A 7 -12.27 -12.95 15.53
C ARG A 7 -10.77 -13.25 15.36
N PRO A 8 -10.25 -13.24 14.13
CA PRO A 8 -8.81 -13.43 13.93
C PRO A 8 -8.04 -12.30 14.62
N THR A 9 -6.94 -12.66 15.28
CA THR A 9 -5.96 -11.66 15.74
C THR A 9 -5.34 -10.96 14.53
N GLY A 10 -5.22 -9.63 14.58
CA GLY A 10 -4.46 -8.87 13.58
C GLY A 10 -2.96 -8.83 13.84
N ASN A 11 -2.50 -9.36 14.97
CA ASN A 11 -1.09 -9.37 15.35
C ASN A 11 -0.37 -10.56 14.69
N ALA A 12 0.60 -10.27 13.84
CA ALA A 12 1.43 -11.28 13.19
C ALA A 12 2.81 -10.70 12.84
N VAL A 13 3.79 -11.60 12.70
CA VAL A 13 5.16 -11.27 12.28
C VAL A 13 5.62 -12.29 11.26
N ILE A 14 6.15 -11.83 10.13
CA ILE A 14 6.92 -12.65 9.19
C ILE A 14 8.32 -12.05 9.06
N ARG A 15 9.31 -12.91 8.82
CA ARG A 15 10.72 -12.51 8.67
C ARG A 15 11.46 -13.41 7.70
N ALA A 16 12.47 -12.85 7.05
CA ALA A 16 13.39 -13.59 6.20
C ALA A 16 14.74 -12.86 6.09
N GLN A 17 15.82 -13.63 5.92
CA GLN A 17 17.16 -13.08 5.73
C GLN A 17 17.25 -12.28 4.42
N ALA A 18 17.84 -11.08 4.48
CA ALA A 18 18.19 -10.23 3.35
C ALA A 18 19.54 -9.52 3.59
N GLY A 19 20.60 -10.01 2.94
CA GLY A 19 21.95 -9.52 3.15
C GLY A 19 22.43 -9.73 4.60
N PRO A 20 22.90 -8.69 5.31
CA PRO A 20 23.44 -8.80 6.67
C PRO A 20 22.37 -8.89 7.78
N SER A 21 21.08 -8.75 7.46
CA SER A 21 19.99 -8.68 8.45
C SER A 21 18.73 -9.40 7.96
N GLU A 22 17.67 -9.38 8.75
CA GLU A 22 16.34 -9.85 8.35
C GLU A 22 15.49 -8.65 7.90
N ILE A 23 14.65 -8.86 6.87
CA ILE A 23 13.45 -8.04 6.71
C ILE A 23 12.40 -8.61 7.67
N VAL A 24 11.83 -7.77 8.52
CA VAL A 24 10.75 -8.14 9.44
C VAL A 24 9.53 -7.30 9.16
N ILE A 25 8.40 -7.94 8.88
CA ILE A 25 7.10 -7.31 8.70
C ILE A 25 6.22 -7.64 9.90
N THR A 26 5.60 -6.62 10.47
CA THR A 26 4.65 -6.76 11.59
C THR A 26 3.28 -6.19 11.20
N THR A 27 2.21 -6.95 11.45
CA THR A 27 0.83 -6.46 11.43
C THR A 27 0.29 -6.32 12.85
N THR A 28 -0.74 -5.51 13.04
CA THR A 28 -1.38 -5.36 14.35
C THR A 28 -2.90 -5.39 14.27
N GLU A 29 -3.53 -5.80 15.38
CA GLU A 29 -4.98 -5.73 15.56
C GLU A 29 -5.48 -4.28 15.52
N ARG A 30 -4.68 -3.33 16.04
CA ARG A 30 -4.96 -1.89 16.00
C ARG A 30 -5.34 -1.42 14.60
N LEU A 31 -4.73 -2.00 13.57
CA LEU A 31 -4.82 -1.57 12.17
C LEU A 31 -5.51 -2.62 11.28
N ALA A 32 -6.39 -3.45 11.84
CA ALA A 32 -7.13 -4.49 11.14
C ALA A 32 -6.26 -5.41 10.25
N GLY A 33 -5.04 -5.72 10.70
CA GLY A 33 -4.10 -6.58 9.96
C GLY A 33 -3.36 -5.87 8.82
N ALA A 34 -3.44 -4.54 8.69
CA ALA A 34 -2.53 -3.76 7.84
C ALA A 34 -1.08 -3.87 8.37
N ILE A 35 -0.10 -3.67 7.49
CA ILE A 35 1.31 -3.73 7.88
C ILE A 35 1.68 -2.46 8.63
N HIS A 36 1.95 -2.65 9.91
CA HIS A 36 2.32 -1.63 10.88
C HIS A 36 3.78 -1.22 10.76
N SER A 37 4.66 -2.19 10.50
CA SER A 37 6.11 -1.99 10.56
C SER A 37 6.81 -2.84 9.51
N VAL A 38 7.84 -2.27 8.91
CA VAL A 38 8.81 -2.97 8.07
C VAL A 38 10.19 -2.55 8.54
N THR A 39 10.94 -3.49 9.11
CA THR A 39 12.30 -3.23 9.56
C THR A 39 13.33 -4.02 8.77
N TRP A 40 14.51 -3.43 8.59
CA TRP A 40 15.68 -4.11 8.06
C TRP A 40 16.94 -3.40 8.56
N ASN A 41 17.96 -4.17 8.96
CA ASN A 41 19.25 -3.64 9.42
C ASN A 41 19.14 -2.56 10.52
N GLY A 42 18.23 -2.78 11.48
CA GLY A 42 18.01 -1.88 12.61
C GLY A 42 17.22 -0.60 12.28
N LYS A 43 16.68 -0.47 11.07
CA LYS A 43 15.91 0.69 10.62
C LYS A 43 14.44 0.35 10.44
N GLU A 44 13.56 1.20 10.97
CA GLU A 44 12.13 1.22 10.64
C GLU A 44 11.89 2.01 9.36
N PHE A 45 11.11 1.46 8.45
CA PHE A 45 10.77 2.07 7.17
C PHE A 45 9.36 2.67 7.15
N ILE A 46 8.47 2.29 8.07
CA ILE A 46 7.07 2.73 8.09
C ILE A 46 6.80 3.63 9.31
N ASP A 47 6.35 4.86 9.06
CA ASP A 47 5.86 5.79 10.08
C ASP A 47 4.40 5.50 10.44
N SER A 48 4.14 4.36 11.10
CA SER A 48 2.77 3.96 11.47
C SER A 48 2.23 4.70 12.71
N PHE A 49 2.32 6.03 12.74
CA PHE A 49 1.86 6.88 13.84
C PHE A 49 0.34 6.83 14.03
N ASP A 50 -0.42 7.00 12.95
CA ASP A 50 -1.90 7.00 12.90
C ASP A 50 -2.43 6.09 11.79
N HIS A 51 -3.76 5.92 11.75
CA HIS A 51 -4.44 5.25 10.65
C HIS A 51 -4.26 6.07 9.38
N GLY A 52 -3.71 5.43 8.34
CA GLY A 52 -3.39 6.10 7.08
C GLY A 52 -1.93 5.91 6.68
N ARG A 53 -1.00 5.83 7.64
CA ARG A 53 0.45 5.78 7.39
C ARG A 53 1.08 4.38 7.42
N GLN A 54 0.30 3.36 7.10
CA GLN A 54 0.76 1.98 7.04
C GLN A 54 1.38 1.64 5.68
N LEU A 55 2.04 0.48 5.59
CA LEU A 55 2.22 -0.18 4.29
C LEU A 55 0.90 -0.89 3.94
N GLN A 56 0.02 -0.20 3.21
CA GLN A 56 -1.38 -0.62 3.06
C GLN A 56 -1.93 -0.41 1.66
N SER A 57 -3.17 -0.86 1.47
CA SER A 57 -3.95 -0.69 0.26
C SER A 57 -5.19 0.18 0.48
N ALA A 58 -5.59 0.92 -0.55
CA ALA A 58 -6.80 1.74 -0.55
C ALA A 58 -7.44 1.80 -1.94
N ALA A 59 -8.73 2.13 -2.01
CA ALA A 59 -9.43 2.34 -3.28
C ALA A 59 -10.22 3.65 -3.25
N ASN A 60 -10.41 4.32 -4.38
CA ASN A 60 -11.22 5.52 -4.50
C ASN A 60 -12.19 5.37 -5.67
N PHE A 61 -13.42 5.80 -5.49
CA PHE A 61 -14.46 5.68 -6.52
C PHE A 61 -15.20 7.00 -6.73
N ASP A 62 -15.74 7.18 -7.94
CA ASP A 62 -16.44 8.40 -8.32
C ASP A 62 -17.93 8.41 -7.92
N CYS A 63 -18.48 7.26 -7.53
CA CYS A 63 -19.92 7.06 -7.30
C CYS A 63 -20.77 7.45 -8.52
N ALA A 64 -20.24 7.25 -9.73
CA ALA A 64 -20.84 7.66 -11.00
C ALA A 64 -21.10 9.17 -11.13
N GLU A 65 -20.37 9.98 -10.37
CA GLU A 65 -20.36 11.43 -10.44
C GLU A 65 -18.96 11.95 -10.82
N ARG A 66 -18.70 13.24 -10.62
CA ARG A 66 -17.34 13.77 -10.72
C ARG A 66 -16.45 13.11 -9.66
N PHE A 67 -15.31 12.59 -10.11
CA PHE A 67 -14.29 12.02 -9.24
C PHE A 67 -13.64 13.11 -8.38
N PHE A 68 -13.59 12.85 -7.08
CA PHE A 68 -12.75 13.54 -6.11
C PHE A 68 -12.10 12.45 -5.23
N PRO A 69 -10.79 12.53 -4.96
CA PRO A 69 -10.14 11.56 -4.07
C PRO A 69 -10.69 11.70 -2.65
N GLU A 70 -10.56 10.64 -1.86
CA GLU A 70 -10.88 10.55 -0.43
C GLU A 70 -12.37 10.63 -0.04
N VAL A 71 -13.26 11.14 -0.90
CA VAL A 71 -14.68 11.31 -0.55
C VAL A 71 -15.50 10.01 -0.60
N PHE A 72 -15.06 9.01 -1.34
CA PHE A 72 -15.58 7.64 -1.30
C PHE A 72 -14.41 6.67 -1.43
N ASN A 73 -13.72 6.48 -0.31
CA ASN A 73 -12.39 5.89 -0.28
C ASN A 73 -12.29 4.79 0.77
N PRO A 74 -12.56 3.52 0.42
CA PRO A 74 -12.25 2.40 1.29
C PRO A 74 -10.74 2.29 1.57
N THR A 75 -10.36 2.14 2.84
CA THR A 75 -8.97 2.05 3.34
C THR A 75 -8.78 0.80 4.18
N GLU A 76 -7.64 0.12 4.00
CA GLU A 76 -7.36 -1.15 4.67
C GLU A 76 -7.21 -0.97 6.18
N ALA A 77 -6.36 -0.02 6.62
CA ALA A 77 -5.99 0.10 8.01
C ALA A 77 -7.11 0.65 8.91
N GLY A 78 -8.02 1.45 8.36
CA GLY A 78 -9.12 2.10 9.10
C GLY A 78 -9.43 3.51 8.56
N SER A 79 -10.33 4.20 9.26
CA SER A 79 -10.82 5.55 8.93
C SER A 79 -9.92 6.63 9.53
N ASN A 80 -10.03 7.87 9.03
CA ASN A 80 -9.31 9.01 9.59
C ASN A 80 -9.71 9.32 11.04
N VAL A 81 -10.96 9.03 11.41
CA VAL A 81 -11.46 9.24 12.78
C VAL A 81 -10.83 8.29 13.79
N ASP A 82 -10.25 7.17 13.33
CA ASP A 82 -9.50 6.26 14.19
C ASP A 82 -8.18 6.91 14.66
N GLY A 83 -7.61 7.82 13.85
CA GLY A 83 -6.42 8.62 14.18
C GLY A 83 -5.27 7.80 14.77
N ALA A 84 -4.67 8.28 15.86
CA ALA A 84 -3.66 7.52 16.63
C ALA A 84 -4.29 6.50 17.62
N GLY A 85 -5.60 6.24 17.51
CA GLY A 85 -6.38 5.39 18.39
C GLY A 85 -5.98 3.91 18.35
N LYS A 86 -6.48 3.16 19.34
CA LYS A 86 -6.10 1.75 19.59
C LYS A 86 -6.89 0.73 18.76
N THR A 87 -7.91 1.15 18.05
CA THR A 87 -8.85 0.29 17.32
C THR A 87 -9.04 0.81 15.91
N SER A 88 -9.31 -0.11 14.99
CA SER A 88 -9.64 0.21 13.61
C SER A 88 -11.15 0.13 13.37
N SER A 89 -11.64 1.04 12.54
CA SER A 89 -12.97 0.96 11.95
C SER A 89 -13.06 -0.11 10.86
N SER A 90 -11.94 -0.49 10.22
CA SER A 90 -11.87 -1.63 9.31
C SER A 90 -11.95 -2.94 10.09
N ARG A 91 -12.40 -4.01 9.42
CA ARG A 91 -12.61 -5.31 10.06
C ARG A 91 -11.79 -6.40 9.39
N LEU A 92 -10.82 -6.93 10.12
CA LEU A 92 -10.09 -8.13 9.70
C LEU A 92 -11.04 -9.34 9.68
N LEU A 93 -11.08 -10.05 8.57
CA LEU A 93 -11.90 -11.24 8.36
C LEU A 93 -11.06 -12.52 8.38
N ARG A 94 -9.82 -12.45 7.90
CA ARG A 94 -8.88 -13.57 7.89
C ARG A 94 -7.45 -13.07 8.01
N LEU A 95 -6.63 -13.79 8.77
CA LEU A 95 -5.18 -13.69 8.76
C LEU A 95 -4.58 -15.10 8.80
N ASP A 96 -3.54 -15.31 8.02
CA ASP A 96 -2.81 -16.58 7.91
C ASP A 96 -1.32 -16.29 7.72
N VAL A 97 -0.47 -17.09 8.35
CA VAL A 97 0.99 -16.97 8.28
C VAL A 97 1.59 -18.33 8.01
N ASP A 98 2.42 -18.41 6.97
CA ASP A 98 3.17 -19.61 6.61
C ASP A 98 4.62 -19.22 6.28
N GLY A 99 5.51 -19.41 7.25
CA GLY A 99 6.92 -19.04 7.13
C GLY A 99 7.12 -17.57 6.77
N PRO A 100 7.72 -17.23 5.61
CA PRO A 100 7.96 -15.86 5.17
C PRO A 100 6.74 -15.23 4.47
N GLU A 101 5.56 -15.83 4.56
CA GLU A 101 4.36 -15.41 3.87
C GLU A 101 3.22 -15.06 4.84
N LEU A 102 2.55 -13.95 4.57
CA LEU A 102 1.39 -13.45 5.28
C LEU A 102 0.23 -13.33 4.28
N ARG A 103 -0.96 -13.76 4.68
CA ARG A 103 -2.19 -13.54 3.91
C ARG A 103 -3.25 -12.91 4.79
N THR A 104 -3.92 -11.87 4.32
CA THR A 104 -5.04 -11.25 5.05
C THR A 104 -6.23 -11.00 4.13
N THR A 105 -7.42 -10.94 4.71
CA THR A 105 -8.64 -10.39 4.10
C THR A 105 -9.28 -9.43 5.09
N THR A 106 -9.54 -8.20 4.65
CA THR A 106 -10.09 -7.11 5.47
C THR A 106 -11.29 -6.50 4.77
N GLN A 107 -12.38 -6.31 5.51
CA GLN A 107 -13.48 -5.43 5.11
C GLN A 107 -13.10 -4.00 5.45
N MET A 108 -12.98 -3.16 4.43
CA MET A 108 -12.42 -1.82 4.53
C MET A 108 -13.42 -0.84 5.15
N ALA A 109 -12.97 0.06 6.00
CA ALA A 109 -13.74 1.26 6.35
C ALA A 109 -13.52 2.35 5.30
N PHE A 110 -14.45 3.29 5.19
CA PHE A 110 -14.21 4.52 4.44
C PHE A 110 -13.27 5.45 5.20
N TRP A 111 -12.36 6.09 4.49
CA TRP A 111 -11.41 7.06 5.02
C TRP A 111 -12.13 8.17 5.78
N LEU A 112 -13.20 8.74 5.20
CA LEU A 112 -14.04 9.72 5.87
C LEU A 112 -15.24 9.04 6.55
N ALA A 113 -15.53 9.43 7.79
CA ALA A 113 -16.82 9.13 8.41
C ALA A 113 -17.96 9.90 7.71
N PRO A 114 -19.22 9.43 7.79
CA PRO A 114 -20.37 10.14 7.25
C PRO A 114 -20.45 11.59 7.77
N GLY A 115 -20.68 12.53 6.85
CA GLY A 115 -20.65 13.97 7.15
C GLY A 115 -19.25 14.59 7.19
N GLY A 116 -18.19 13.80 7.05
CA GLY A 116 -16.81 14.30 6.88
C GLY A 116 -16.60 15.02 5.54
N ASN A 117 -15.40 15.57 5.34
CA ASN A 117 -15.03 16.22 4.08
C ASN A 117 -13.51 16.10 3.83
N SER A 118 -13.12 16.14 2.55
CA SER A 118 -11.73 16.30 2.12
C SER A 118 -11.65 17.34 1.00
N GLY A 119 -10.72 18.30 1.11
CA GLY A 119 -10.54 19.36 0.12
C GLY A 119 -11.79 20.20 -0.16
N GLY A 120 -12.70 20.35 0.82
CA GLY A 120 -13.98 21.05 0.65
C GLY A 120 -15.09 20.21 -0.02
N HIS A 121 -14.84 18.93 -0.29
CA HIS A 121 -15.82 18.00 -0.84
C HIS A 121 -16.35 17.05 0.24
N PRO A 122 -17.69 16.93 0.41
CA PRO A 122 -18.27 16.07 1.44
C PRO A 122 -18.05 14.59 1.13
N ALA A 123 -17.94 13.79 2.18
CA ALA A 123 -17.96 12.34 2.11
C ALA A 123 -19.26 11.85 1.43
N LYS A 124 -19.15 10.83 0.58
CA LYS A 124 -20.29 10.25 -0.16
C LYS A 124 -20.86 8.98 0.49
N ASN A 125 -20.19 8.47 1.52
CA ASN A 125 -20.64 7.32 2.29
C ASN A 125 -21.61 7.74 3.41
N ASP A 126 -22.54 6.85 3.74
CA ASP A 126 -23.55 7.00 4.80
C ASP A 126 -23.25 6.15 6.05
N ARG A 127 -22.25 5.28 5.97
CA ARG A 127 -21.71 4.44 7.06
C ARG A 127 -20.19 4.45 7.05
N ILE A 128 -19.58 4.09 8.17
CA ILE A 128 -18.11 4.01 8.29
C ILE A 128 -17.56 2.74 7.65
N LEU A 129 -18.12 1.57 7.96
CA LEU A 129 -17.66 0.29 7.41
C LEU A 129 -18.27 0.08 6.01
N SER A 130 -17.44 -0.12 4.99
CA SER A 130 -17.88 -0.37 3.62
C SER A 130 -18.15 -1.86 3.38
N ASP A 131 -18.74 -2.20 2.22
CA ASP A 131 -18.84 -3.59 1.76
C ASP A 131 -17.65 -4.00 0.86
N HIS A 132 -16.66 -3.11 0.68
CA HIS A 132 -15.44 -3.42 -0.08
C HIS A 132 -14.52 -4.32 0.74
N LEU A 133 -13.94 -5.31 0.05
CA LEU A 133 -12.94 -6.18 0.63
C LEU A 133 -11.60 -5.95 -0.02
N VAL A 134 -10.54 -6.06 0.77
CA VAL A 134 -9.17 -6.20 0.28
C VAL A 134 -8.58 -7.50 0.82
N SER A 135 -8.01 -8.30 -0.07
CA SER A 135 -7.19 -9.46 0.29
C SER A 135 -5.77 -9.25 -0.19
N LYS A 136 -4.78 -9.53 0.66
CA LYS A 136 -3.38 -9.45 0.26
C LYS A 136 -2.63 -10.75 0.57
N ARG A 137 -1.64 -11.05 -0.26
CA ARG A 137 -0.58 -12.02 -0.02
C ARG A 137 0.74 -11.28 -0.07
N VAL A 138 1.49 -11.36 1.03
CA VAL A 138 2.78 -10.70 1.20
C VAL A 138 3.82 -11.77 1.46
N ARG A 139 4.85 -11.85 0.63
CA ARG A 139 5.93 -12.83 0.76
C ARG A 139 7.29 -12.14 0.76
N LEU A 140 8.13 -12.50 1.71
CA LEU A 140 9.52 -12.05 1.75
C LEU A 140 10.37 -12.91 0.80
N GLY A 141 11.09 -12.24 -0.09
CA GLY A 141 11.91 -12.81 -1.15
C GLY A 141 11.15 -13.06 -2.45
N HIS A 142 11.81 -12.85 -3.59
CA HIS A 142 11.28 -13.16 -4.92
C HIS A 142 12.40 -13.55 -5.89
N GLY A 143 12.26 -14.64 -6.64
CA GLY A 143 13.23 -15.00 -7.70
C GLY A 143 14.68 -15.18 -7.20
N GLY A 144 14.87 -15.59 -5.94
CA GLY A 144 16.19 -15.66 -5.30
C GLY A 144 16.73 -14.31 -4.79
N ASN A 145 16.01 -13.21 -4.99
CA ASN A 145 16.34 -11.91 -4.44
C ASN A 145 15.66 -11.72 -3.06
N PRO A 146 16.43 -11.66 -1.96
CA PRO A 146 15.85 -11.56 -0.62
C PRO A 146 15.41 -10.14 -0.24
N HIS A 147 15.83 -9.10 -0.98
CA HIS A 147 15.47 -7.70 -0.72
C HIS A 147 14.09 -7.31 -1.26
N VAL A 148 13.40 -8.23 -1.92
CA VAL A 148 12.09 -8.03 -2.53
C VAL A 148 11.00 -8.58 -1.62
N ILE A 149 9.97 -7.77 -1.40
CA ILE A 149 8.70 -8.14 -0.79
C ILE A 149 7.68 -8.22 -1.92
N GLU A 150 7.26 -9.43 -2.24
CA GLU A 150 6.17 -9.65 -3.19
C GLU A 150 4.84 -9.31 -2.50
N TYR A 151 4.09 -8.40 -3.11
CA TYR A 151 2.84 -7.85 -2.59
C TYR A 151 1.74 -8.02 -3.64
N GLU A 152 0.94 -9.06 -3.49
CA GLU A 152 -0.24 -9.30 -4.33
C GLU A 152 -1.48 -8.82 -3.58
N VAL A 153 -2.28 -7.98 -4.23
CA VAL A 153 -3.53 -7.46 -3.66
C VAL A 153 -4.71 -7.73 -4.58
N THR A 154 -5.84 -8.06 -3.98
CA THR A 154 -7.14 -8.20 -4.63
C THR A 154 -8.14 -7.30 -3.93
N PHE A 155 -8.69 -6.33 -4.66
CA PHE A 155 -9.84 -5.54 -4.23
C PHE A 155 -11.11 -6.20 -4.73
N VAL A 156 -12.18 -6.19 -3.94
CA VAL A 156 -13.52 -6.62 -4.34
C VAL A 156 -14.46 -5.43 -4.25
N ILE A 157 -14.94 -4.97 -5.40
CA ILE A 157 -16.04 -4.00 -5.49
C ILE A 157 -17.35 -4.75 -5.22
N PRO A 158 -18.18 -4.31 -4.26
CA PRO A 158 -19.44 -4.97 -3.95
C PRO A 158 -20.45 -4.82 -5.09
N GLU A 159 -21.35 -5.79 -5.18
CA GLU A 159 -22.51 -5.73 -6.07
C GLU A 159 -23.42 -4.56 -5.68
N GLY A 160 -24.08 -3.93 -6.66
CA GLY A 160 -25.05 -2.86 -6.45
C GLY A 160 -24.46 -1.45 -6.32
N GLU A 161 -23.14 -1.30 -6.14
CA GLU A 161 -22.48 0.00 -6.27
C GLU A 161 -22.23 0.35 -7.73
N ARG A 162 -22.40 1.64 -8.09
CA ARG A 162 -22.18 2.14 -9.45
C ARG A 162 -21.06 3.17 -9.47
N HIS A 163 -20.04 2.89 -10.28
CA HIS A 163 -18.90 3.77 -10.50
C HIS A 163 -18.55 3.81 -11.98
N ASN A 164 -18.08 4.93 -12.52
CA ASN A 164 -17.49 4.98 -13.88
C ASN A 164 -15.97 5.07 -13.84
N TYR A 165 -15.42 5.32 -12.64
CA TYR A 165 -14.00 5.41 -12.38
C TYR A 165 -13.66 4.81 -11.02
N ALA A 166 -12.65 3.94 -11.01
CA ALA A 166 -12.02 3.39 -9.82
C ALA A 166 -10.52 3.65 -9.87
N GLN A 167 -9.95 4.10 -8.76
CA GLN A 167 -8.51 4.20 -8.56
C GLN A 167 -8.14 3.28 -7.40
N PHE A 168 -7.29 2.30 -7.67
CA PHE A 168 -6.78 1.37 -6.68
C PHE A 168 -5.35 1.76 -6.32
N GLU A 169 -5.12 2.16 -5.08
CA GLU A 169 -3.79 2.27 -4.50
C GLU A 169 -3.39 0.88 -4.02
N ALA A 170 -2.75 0.11 -4.91
CA ALA A 170 -2.41 -1.28 -4.68
C ALA A 170 -1.50 -1.43 -3.46
N VAL A 171 -0.51 -0.55 -3.34
CA VAL A 171 0.30 -0.42 -2.13
C VAL A 171 0.82 1.01 -2.00
N THR A 172 0.83 1.51 -0.77
CA THR A 172 1.46 2.77 -0.39
C THR A 172 2.40 2.55 0.79
N GLY A 173 3.52 3.27 0.83
CA GLY A 173 4.44 3.29 1.96
C GLY A 173 4.65 4.71 2.46
N TYR A 174 4.56 4.90 3.77
CA TYR A 174 4.80 6.17 4.46
C TYR A 174 6.07 6.03 5.30
N MET A 175 7.15 6.67 4.90
CA MET A 175 8.44 6.60 5.56
C MET A 175 8.70 7.81 6.48
N PRO A 176 9.43 7.63 7.59
CA PRO A 176 9.89 8.72 8.44
C PRO A 176 10.67 9.80 7.67
N PRO A 177 10.75 11.04 8.18
CA PRO A 177 11.22 12.20 7.42
C PRO A 177 12.71 12.13 7.02
N GLU A 178 13.47 11.28 7.70
CA GLU A 178 14.86 10.96 7.39
C GLU A 178 15.04 10.24 6.04
N PHE A 179 14.00 9.58 5.52
CA PHE A 179 13.96 9.10 4.14
C PHE A 179 13.63 10.27 3.22
N SER A 180 14.62 11.14 2.97
CA SER A 180 14.37 12.48 2.43
C SER A 180 14.76 12.66 0.97
N ARG A 181 15.43 11.69 0.35
CA ARG A 181 15.83 11.75 -1.07
C ARG A 181 14.86 10.95 -1.93
N PHE A 182 14.22 11.63 -2.87
CA PHE A 182 13.29 11.05 -3.83
C PHE A 182 14.02 10.76 -5.14
N LEU A 183 13.83 9.56 -5.66
CA LEU A 183 14.50 9.08 -6.85
C LEU A 183 13.50 8.35 -7.74
N LYS A 184 13.73 8.39 -9.05
CA LYS A 184 13.09 7.50 -10.02
C LYS A 184 14.07 6.45 -10.50
N TYR A 185 13.58 5.25 -10.73
CA TYR A 185 14.30 4.25 -11.51
C TYR A 185 14.14 4.54 -13.00
N ASP A 186 15.22 4.96 -13.63
CA ASP A 186 15.30 5.15 -15.08
C ASP A 186 15.53 3.80 -15.74
N GLU A 187 14.43 3.20 -16.17
CA GLU A 187 14.40 1.89 -16.78
C GLU A 187 15.43 1.70 -17.92
N PRO A 188 15.52 2.58 -18.95
CA PRO A 188 16.45 2.37 -20.06
C PRO A 188 17.92 2.30 -19.64
N THR A 189 18.33 3.10 -18.65
CA THR A 189 19.72 3.11 -18.18
C THR A 189 19.96 2.27 -16.93
N GLN A 190 18.90 1.72 -16.33
CA GLN A 190 18.94 0.99 -15.05
C GLN A 190 19.61 1.78 -13.91
N THR A 191 19.45 3.11 -13.94
CA THR A 191 20.01 4.05 -12.96
C THR A 191 18.93 4.68 -12.10
N LEU A 192 19.31 5.17 -10.92
CA LEU A 192 18.45 5.99 -10.08
C LEU A 192 18.76 7.46 -10.33
N ARG A 193 17.73 8.25 -10.65
CA ARG A 193 17.84 9.68 -10.93
C ARG A 193 17.04 10.49 -9.91
N PRO A 194 17.50 11.68 -9.50
CA PRO A 194 16.74 12.57 -8.64
C PRO A 194 15.32 12.86 -9.16
N LEU A 195 14.38 12.95 -8.22
CA LEU A 195 13.04 13.49 -8.40
C LEU A 195 12.83 14.66 -7.44
N ASP A 196 11.92 15.57 -7.79
CA ASP A 196 11.32 16.47 -6.80
C ASP A 196 10.54 15.65 -5.74
N ASP A 197 10.25 16.28 -4.61
CA ASP A 197 9.54 15.66 -3.49
C ASP A 197 8.01 15.65 -3.63
N GLY A 198 7.49 16.08 -4.77
CA GLY A 198 6.06 16.06 -5.10
C GLY A 198 5.26 17.20 -4.47
N PRO A 199 3.92 17.11 -4.47
CA PRO A 199 3.13 15.96 -4.92
C PRO A 199 3.23 15.74 -6.44
N GLY A 200 3.31 14.48 -6.88
CA GLY A 200 3.26 14.15 -8.30
C GLY A 200 3.29 12.66 -8.58
N GLU A 201 2.77 12.27 -9.73
CA GLU A 201 2.74 10.89 -10.22
C GLU A 201 3.49 10.77 -11.55
N GLN A 202 4.14 9.63 -11.77
CA GLN A 202 4.83 9.31 -13.03
C GLN A 202 4.71 7.83 -13.39
N ALA A 203 5.15 7.46 -14.60
CA ALA A 203 5.12 6.08 -15.08
C ALA A 203 6.29 5.21 -14.59
N SER A 204 7.37 5.81 -14.08
CA SER A 204 8.56 5.07 -13.63
C SER A 204 8.53 4.77 -12.13
N PRO A 205 9.12 3.64 -11.68
CA PRO A 205 9.23 3.30 -10.26
C PRO A 205 9.83 4.43 -9.42
N VAL A 206 9.27 4.63 -8.23
CA VAL A 206 9.75 5.60 -7.23
C VAL A 206 10.55 4.87 -6.15
N VAL A 207 11.64 5.50 -5.71
CA VAL A 207 12.48 5.08 -4.59
C VAL A 207 12.66 6.27 -3.66
N ILE A 208 12.50 6.04 -2.36
CA ILE A 208 12.82 7.03 -1.32
C ILE A 208 13.93 6.45 -0.45
N THR A 209 14.96 7.26 -0.18
CA THR A 209 16.15 6.84 0.56
C THR A 209 16.59 7.87 1.60
N THR A 210 17.26 7.38 2.64
CA THR A 210 18.06 8.20 3.54
C THR A 210 19.16 8.97 2.76
N PRO A 211 19.65 10.12 3.27
CA PRO A 211 20.69 10.92 2.62
C PRO A 211 21.90 10.11 2.17
N SER A 212 22.37 9.19 3.02
CA SER A 212 23.54 8.35 2.78
C SER A 212 23.32 7.21 1.78
N GLY A 213 22.08 6.87 1.44
CA GLY A 213 21.79 5.68 0.64
C GLY A 213 21.84 4.37 1.44
N SER A 214 22.04 4.43 2.76
CA SER A 214 22.15 3.23 3.62
C SER A 214 20.84 2.44 3.75
N HIS A 215 19.71 3.13 3.60
CA HIS A 215 18.36 2.57 3.69
C HIS A 215 17.49 3.25 2.64
N ALA A 216 16.89 2.42 1.79
CA ALA A 216 16.04 2.82 0.69
C ALA A 216 14.85 1.86 0.59
N MET A 217 13.69 2.41 0.20
CA MET A 217 12.52 1.63 -0.16
C MET A 217 12.00 2.08 -1.51
N GLY A 218 11.68 1.12 -2.38
CA GLY A 218 11.11 1.38 -3.70
C GLY A 218 9.94 0.48 -4.02
N VAL A 219 9.22 0.80 -5.08
CA VAL A 219 8.08 0.00 -5.56
C VAL A 219 8.15 -0.23 -7.06
N TYR A 220 7.80 -1.43 -7.50
CA TYR A 220 7.66 -1.79 -8.90
C TYR A 220 6.40 -2.63 -9.10
N SER A 221 5.78 -2.53 -10.27
CA SER A 221 4.74 -3.43 -10.72
C SER A 221 4.96 -3.81 -12.19
N PRO A 222 4.80 -5.10 -12.53
CA PRO A 222 4.78 -5.55 -13.92
C PRO A 222 3.40 -5.37 -14.59
N GLU A 223 2.39 -4.97 -13.84
CA GLU A 223 1.04 -4.77 -14.36
C GLU A 223 1.01 -3.61 -15.38
N PRO A 224 0.10 -3.61 -16.36
CA PRO A 224 -0.03 -2.52 -17.31
C PRO A 224 -0.40 -1.18 -16.65
N SER A 225 0.25 -0.11 -17.11
CA SER A 225 -0.06 1.29 -16.75
C SER A 225 -0.11 1.60 -15.24
N PRO A 226 0.92 1.22 -14.46
CA PRO A 226 1.01 1.63 -13.07
C PRO A 226 1.33 3.13 -12.99
N GLY A 227 0.70 3.81 -12.04
CA GLY A 227 1.07 5.15 -11.63
C GLY A 227 1.91 5.10 -10.36
N TYR A 228 3.06 5.78 -10.34
CA TYR A 228 3.92 5.87 -9.15
C TYR A 228 3.94 7.30 -8.63
N GLY A 229 3.34 7.50 -7.45
CA GLY A 229 3.28 8.80 -6.80
C GLY A 229 4.37 9.01 -5.76
N ARG A 230 4.67 10.28 -5.49
CA ARG A 230 5.59 10.73 -4.44
C ARG A 230 5.05 11.99 -3.77
N PHE A 231 5.20 12.08 -2.45
CA PHE A 231 4.67 13.17 -1.64
C PHE A 231 5.57 13.41 -0.42
N ARG A 232 5.86 14.68 -0.11
CA ARG A 232 6.37 15.12 1.18
C ARG A 232 5.25 15.81 1.95
N PHE A 233 4.96 15.32 3.14
CA PHE A 233 4.00 15.90 4.07
C PHE A 233 4.77 16.59 5.20
N GLU A 234 5.02 17.89 5.06
CA GLU A 234 5.88 18.64 6.00
C GLU A 234 5.29 18.73 7.40
N ALA A 235 3.97 18.96 7.52
CA ALA A 235 3.29 19.09 8.80
C ALA A 235 3.27 17.77 9.58
N GLU A 236 3.00 16.68 8.86
CA GLU A 236 2.92 15.32 9.39
C GLU A 236 4.31 14.66 9.56
N LYS A 237 5.36 15.29 9.01
CA LYS A 237 6.75 14.84 9.02
C LYS A 237 6.92 13.44 8.41
N VAL A 238 6.27 13.18 7.29
CA VAL A 238 6.29 11.87 6.64
C VAL A 238 6.45 12.01 5.12
N ASN A 239 7.12 11.05 4.50
CA ASN A 239 7.29 10.97 3.05
C ASN A 239 6.56 9.74 2.52
N LYS A 240 5.84 9.89 1.41
CA LYS A 240 5.02 8.81 0.84
C LYS A 240 5.47 8.51 -0.58
N TRP A 241 5.50 7.22 -0.92
CA TRP A 241 5.29 6.78 -2.30
C TRP A 241 4.04 5.91 -2.37
N ASN A 242 3.41 5.82 -3.54
CA ASN A 242 2.36 4.84 -3.81
C ASN A 242 2.49 4.21 -5.21
N CYS A 243 1.84 3.07 -5.41
CA CYS A 243 1.63 2.45 -6.72
C CYS A 243 0.12 2.32 -6.94
N VAL A 244 -0.40 2.98 -7.98
CA VAL A 244 -1.83 3.11 -8.25
C VAL A 244 -2.21 2.58 -9.63
N PHE A 245 -3.43 2.08 -9.75
CA PHE A 245 -4.05 1.62 -10.99
C PHE A 245 -5.41 2.28 -11.18
N ARG A 246 -5.80 2.49 -12.43
CA ARG A 246 -7.05 3.18 -12.76
C ARG A 246 -7.87 2.36 -13.74
N VAL A 247 -9.14 2.19 -13.41
CA VAL A 247 -10.14 1.59 -14.28
C VAL A 247 -11.18 2.66 -14.59
N ARG A 248 -11.43 2.88 -15.88
CA ARG A 248 -12.46 3.80 -16.36
C ARG A 248 -13.32 3.07 -17.37
N ASP A 249 -14.62 3.03 -17.11
CA ASP A 249 -15.60 2.50 -18.05
C ASP A 249 -16.84 3.39 -18.04
N PRO A 250 -17.16 4.08 -19.16
CA PRO A 250 -18.38 4.90 -19.27
C PRO A 250 -19.68 4.11 -19.05
N LYS A 251 -19.66 2.78 -19.23
CA LYS A 251 -20.81 1.90 -18.98
C LYS A 251 -20.91 1.44 -17.52
N GLY A 252 -19.88 1.72 -16.72
CA GLY A 252 -19.77 1.32 -15.33
C GLY A 252 -18.61 0.34 -15.12
N VAL A 253 -17.78 0.63 -14.13
CA VAL A 253 -16.80 -0.29 -13.58
C VAL A 253 -17.54 -1.50 -13.02
N LYS A 254 -17.13 -2.70 -13.39
CA LYS A 254 -17.82 -3.93 -13.00
C LYS A 254 -17.60 -4.21 -11.51
N PRO A 255 -18.61 -4.75 -10.80
CA PRO A 255 -18.39 -5.33 -9.48
C PRO A 255 -17.48 -6.56 -9.58
N GLY A 256 -16.89 -6.96 -8.45
CA GLY A 256 -16.03 -8.14 -8.35
C GLY A 256 -14.55 -7.81 -8.17
N ALA A 257 -13.70 -8.79 -8.52
CA ALA A 257 -12.30 -8.82 -8.11
C ALA A 257 -11.36 -8.09 -9.09
N TYR A 258 -10.52 -7.21 -8.55
CA TYR A 258 -9.45 -6.50 -9.24
C TYR A 258 -8.11 -6.84 -8.59
N ARG A 259 -7.21 -7.46 -9.34
CA ARG A 259 -5.94 -8.01 -8.83
C ARG A 259 -4.76 -7.21 -9.35
N TYR A 260 -3.79 -6.94 -8.49
CA TYR A 260 -2.56 -6.25 -8.84
C TYR A 260 -1.38 -6.92 -8.14
N ARG A 261 -0.33 -7.18 -8.90
CA ARG A 261 0.96 -7.62 -8.34
C ARG A 261 1.92 -6.43 -8.28
N THR A 262 2.47 -6.20 -7.10
CA THR A 262 3.49 -5.19 -6.86
C THR A 262 4.63 -5.80 -6.06
N PHE A 263 5.78 -5.13 -6.11
CA PHE A 263 7.00 -5.54 -5.44
C PHE A 263 7.53 -4.33 -4.68
N VAL A 264 7.59 -4.45 -3.37
CA VAL A 264 8.24 -3.47 -2.50
C VAL A 264 9.67 -3.94 -2.27
N VAL A 265 10.65 -3.07 -2.46
CA VAL A 265 12.05 -3.42 -2.34
C VAL A 265 12.66 -2.65 -1.18
N VAL A 266 13.39 -3.33 -0.29
CA VAL A 266 13.98 -2.76 0.93
C VAL A 266 15.45 -3.16 1.02
N GLY A 267 16.34 -2.20 1.29
CA GLY A 267 17.76 -2.46 1.48
C GLY A 267 18.59 -1.19 1.45
N THR A 268 19.86 -1.29 1.07
CA THR A 268 20.63 -0.12 0.64
C THR A 268 20.10 0.40 -0.70
N LEU A 269 20.52 1.61 -1.08
CA LEU A 269 20.17 2.19 -2.38
C LEU A 269 20.60 1.29 -3.55
N GLU A 270 21.73 0.61 -3.42
CA GLU A 270 22.25 -0.29 -4.44
C GLU A 270 21.48 -1.62 -4.50
N ASP A 271 21.08 -2.17 -3.34
CA ASP A 271 20.19 -3.33 -3.28
C ASP A 271 18.87 -3.02 -3.97
N VAL A 272 18.30 -1.84 -3.72
CA VAL A 272 17.06 -1.41 -4.37
C VAL A 272 17.24 -1.26 -5.88
N ARG A 273 18.30 -0.58 -6.34
CA ARG A 273 18.60 -0.41 -7.77
C ARG A 273 18.72 -1.75 -8.50
N THR A 274 19.49 -2.67 -7.92
CA THR A 274 19.75 -4.00 -8.51
C THR A 274 18.48 -4.83 -8.55
N SER A 275 17.71 -4.84 -7.47
CA SER A 275 16.46 -5.60 -7.36
C SER A 275 15.39 -5.13 -8.35
N LEU A 276 15.22 -3.81 -8.52
CA LEU A 276 14.33 -3.25 -9.53
C LEU A 276 14.77 -3.66 -10.95
N GLY A 277 16.08 -3.70 -11.20
CA GLY A 277 16.63 -4.20 -12.46
C GLY A 277 16.33 -5.67 -12.72
N SER A 278 16.51 -6.53 -11.71
CA SER A 278 16.19 -7.96 -11.80
C SER A 278 14.70 -8.21 -12.03
N LEU A 279 13.83 -7.53 -11.26
CA LEU A 279 12.38 -7.63 -11.41
C LEU A 279 11.96 -7.26 -12.83
N ARG A 280 12.48 -6.15 -13.36
CA ARG A 280 12.21 -5.75 -14.74
C ARG A 280 12.62 -6.83 -15.74
N GLN A 281 13.82 -7.41 -15.59
CA GLN A 281 14.29 -8.47 -16.47
C GLN A 281 13.41 -9.72 -16.41
N ASP A 282 12.85 -10.05 -15.25
CA ASP A 282 11.97 -11.20 -15.09
C ASP A 282 10.61 -11.01 -15.77
N PHE A 283 10.08 -9.78 -15.77
CA PHE A 283 8.77 -9.47 -16.37
C PHE A 283 8.84 -8.88 -17.79
N GLN A 284 10.03 -8.64 -18.33
CA GLN A 284 10.24 -8.31 -19.76
C GLN A 284 10.53 -9.52 -20.64
N LYS A 285 10.70 -10.71 -20.06
CA LYS A 285 10.86 -11.96 -20.83
C LYS A 285 9.56 -12.24 -21.61
N PRO A 286 9.63 -12.52 -22.92
CA PRO A 286 8.46 -12.77 -23.78
C PRO A 286 7.65 -13.98 -23.33
#